data_AF-A0A7S0S502-F1
#
_entry.id   AF-A0A7S0S502-F1
#
_cell.length_a   1.000
_cell.length_b   1.000
_cell.length_c   1.000
_cell.angle_alpha   90.00
_cell.angle_beta   90.00
_cell.angle_gamma   90.00
#
_symmetry.space_group_name_H-M   'P 1'
#
loop_
_entity.id
_entity.type
_entity.pdbx_description
1 polymer ?
#
loop_
_entity_poly.entity_id
_entity_poly.type
_entity_poly.pdbx_seq_one_letter_code
_entity_poly.pdbx_strand_id
1 'polypeptide(L)'
;IRRTYEQVLDKMRKEALGFDPHIRTLEEALAAKGGERDAVGGTHRDAQARKEAAKQELAAVEARVAAERAQRDATLSKHRTAVQTLGDANKALLARQFGTGAVLPAPAAGSPAQGEGSAQQPALQVSTPEQAVRVLCEATATASVSAMLDRLLPQQAEYRNLADMQAKASRQVSELAQEVAEAHAALEDLRGGGRGTTQAALDAAQARLHEARVAADAAQEVYNQVLQVYVGVRSGMEHLATMLAPLPLPPGQLPVPLSDDTLGDVLAQCQLRLTAALAFVQTMPKAAALLEGILHNPDYAFSATPGS
;
A
#
# COMPACT_ATOMS: atom_id res chain seq x y z
N ILE A 1 60.28 -15.14 -42.05
CA ILE A 1 59.48 -16.35 -41.74
C ILE A 1 59.69 -16.83 -40.30
N ARG A 2 60.92 -17.11 -39.82
CA ARG A 2 61.14 -17.50 -38.41
C ARG A 2 60.68 -16.44 -37.40
N ARG A 3 61.08 -15.19 -37.60
CA ARG A 3 60.75 -14.07 -36.69
C ARG A 3 59.24 -13.80 -36.56
N THR A 4 58.49 -13.97 -37.65
CA THR A 4 57.03 -13.82 -37.65
C THR A 4 56.34 -15.00 -36.98
N TYR A 5 56.87 -16.21 -37.14
CA TYR A 5 56.37 -17.40 -36.46
C TYR A 5 56.60 -17.34 -34.94
N GLU A 6 57.77 -16.88 -34.50
CA GLU A 6 58.08 -16.63 -33.09
C GLU A 6 57.14 -15.59 -32.47
N GLN A 7 56.84 -14.50 -33.18
CA GLN A 7 55.87 -13.50 -32.73
C GLN A 7 54.45 -14.06 -32.57
N VAL A 8 54.01 -14.95 -33.48
CA VAL A 8 52.70 -15.60 -33.37
C VAL A 8 52.67 -16.56 -32.17
N LEU A 9 53.73 -17.34 -31.97
CA LEU A 9 53.84 -18.24 -30.80
C LEU A 9 53.83 -17.46 -29.48
N ASP A 10 54.53 -16.33 -29.40
CA ASP A 10 54.56 -15.50 -28.20
C ASP A 10 53.20 -14.85 -27.91
N LYS A 11 52.46 -14.43 -28.96
CA LYS A 11 51.07 -13.96 -28.79
C LYS A 11 50.16 -15.08 -28.30
N MET A 12 50.22 -16.26 -28.91
CA MET A 12 49.40 -17.41 -28.48
C MET A 12 49.71 -17.83 -27.05
N ARG A 13 50.98 -17.77 -26.61
CA ARG A 13 51.34 -18.05 -25.21
C ARG A 13 50.80 -17.01 -24.23
N LYS A 14 50.82 -15.73 -24.61
CA LYS A 14 50.26 -14.64 -23.80
C LYS A 14 48.74 -14.73 -23.70
N GLU A 15 48.07 -15.07 -24.80
CA GLU A 15 46.62 -15.30 -24.83
C GLU A 15 46.23 -16.55 -24.03
N ALA A 16 47.01 -17.64 -24.16
CA ALA A 16 46.81 -18.87 -23.37
C ALA A 16 46.84 -18.60 -21.86
N LEU A 17 47.77 -17.76 -21.39
CA LEU A 17 47.84 -17.35 -19.99
C LEU A 17 46.66 -16.47 -19.54
N GLY A 18 45.97 -15.82 -20.47
CA GLY A 18 44.79 -14.98 -20.21
C GLY A 18 43.46 -15.75 -20.15
N PHE A 19 43.39 -16.97 -20.71
CA PHE A 19 42.16 -17.76 -20.69
C PHE A 19 41.85 -18.34 -19.31
N ASP A 20 42.86 -18.84 -18.59
CA ASP A 20 42.66 -19.40 -17.25
C ASP A 20 42.03 -18.41 -16.24
N PRO A 21 42.50 -17.16 -16.10
CA PRO A 21 41.85 -16.20 -15.23
C PRO A 21 40.43 -15.84 -15.73
N HIS A 22 40.21 -15.78 -17.05
CA HIS A 22 38.87 -15.52 -17.58
C HIS A 22 37.89 -16.66 -17.26
N ILE A 23 38.32 -17.92 -17.42
CA ILE A 23 37.54 -19.09 -17.06
C ILE A 23 37.18 -19.05 -15.57
N ARG A 24 38.13 -18.74 -14.69
CA ARG A 24 37.85 -18.59 -13.25
C ARG A 24 36.83 -17.50 -12.95
N THR A 25 36.95 -16.33 -13.59
CA THR A 25 35.95 -15.26 -13.40
C THR A 25 34.56 -15.68 -13.86
N LEU A 26 34.46 -16.44 -14.95
CA LEU A 26 33.19 -16.98 -15.45
C LEU A 26 32.62 -18.05 -14.51
N GLU A 27 33.46 -18.93 -13.96
CA GLU A 27 33.05 -19.94 -12.98
C GLU A 27 32.54 -19.30 -11.67
N GLU A 28 33.24 -18.28 -11.16
CA GLU A 28 32.80 -17.50 -10.00
C GLU A 28 31.47 -16.78 -10.25
N ALA A 29 31.33 -16.16 -11.43
CA ALA A 29 30.08 -15.51 -11.83
C ALA A 29 28.93 -16.52 -11.96
N LEU A 30 29.19 -17.71 -12.51
CA LEU A 30 28.19 -18.78 -12.63
C LEU A 30 27.75 -19.27 -11.23
N ALA A 31 28.70 -19.47 -10.32
CA ALA A 31 28.41 -19.87 -8.95
C ALA A 31 27.59 -18.81 -8.20
N ALA A 32 27.95 -17.53 -8.35
CA ALA A 32 27.19 -16.41 -7.78
C ALA A 32 25.76 -16.36 -8.33
N LYS A 33 25.60 -16.50 -9.66
CA LYS A 33 24.27 -16.54 -10.30
C LYS A 33 23.44 -17.76 -9.90
N GLY A 34 24.07 -18.91 -9.67
CA GLY A 34 23.43 -20.08 -9.10
C GLY A 34 22.86 -19.81 -7.71
N GLY A 35 23.66 -19.20 -6.83
CA GLY A 35 23.24 -18.81 -5.49
C GLY A 35 22.10 -17.79 -5.49
N GLU A 36 22.17 -16.76 -6.34
CA GLU A 36 21.09 -15.79 -6.53
C GLU A 36 19.78 -16.47 -6.98
N ARG A 37 19.87 -17.40 -7.95
CA ARG A 37 18.71 -18.13 -8.44
C ARG A 37 18.03 -18.95 -7.35
N ASP A 38 18.82 -19.66 -6.54
CA ASP A 38 18.28 -20.50 -5.48
C ASP A 38 17.69 -19.66 -4.34
N ALA A 39 18.30 -18.51 -4.02
CA ALA A 39 17.74 -17.54 -3.08
C ALA A 39 16.39 -16.97 -3.56
N VAL A 40 16.30 -16.57 -4.84
CA VAL A 40 15.04 -16.13 -5.46
C VAL A 40 14.00 -17.27 -5.47
N GLY A 41 14.43 -18.50 -5.72
CA GLY A 41 13.56 -19.68 -5.64
C GLY A 41 13.02 -19.93 -4.22
N GLY A 42 13.80 -19.64 -3.18
CA GLY A 42 13.38 -19.67 -1.78
C GLY A 42 12.34 -18.58 -1.47
N THR A 43 12.65 -17.33 -1.80
CA THR A 43 11.74 -16.20 -1.55
C THR A 43 10.42 -16.33 -2.33
N HIS A 44 10.45 -16.89 -3.53
CA HIS A 44 9.23 -17.18 -4.30
C HIS A 44 8.34 -18.21 -3.61
N ARG A 45 8.92 -19.29 -3.07
CA ARG A 45 8.17 -20.29 -2.29
C ARG A 45 7.54 -19.68 -1.04
N ASP A 46 8.29 -18.86 -0.31
CA ASP A 46 7.79 -18.17 0.88
C ASP A 46 6.67 -17.19 0.55
N ALA A 47 6.82 -16.42 -0.53
CA ALA A 47 5.80 -15.50 -1.01
C ALA A 47 4.52 -16.25 -1.42
N GLN A 48 4.65 -17.38 -2.09
CA GLN A 48 3.51 -18.22 -2.47
C GLN A 48 2.82 -18.81 -1.24
N ALA A 49 3.57 -19.29 -0.24
CA ALA A 49 3.01 -19.78 1.01
C ALA A 49 2.21 -18.69 1.75
N ARG A 50 2.75 -17.47 1.83
CA ARG A 50 2.06 -16.32 2.43
C ARG A 50 0.80 -15.93 1.66
N LYS A 51 0.85 -15.98 0.33
CA LYS A 51 -0.33 -15.73 -0.53
C LYS A 51 -1.43 -16.75 -0.28
N GLU A 52 -1.10 -18.03 -0.20
CA GLU A 52 -2.10 -19.08 0.08
C GLU A 52 -2.66 -18.97 1.50
N ALA A 53 -1.83 -18.63 2.50
CA ALA A 53 -2.30 -18.35 3.86
C ALA A 53 -3.30 -17.17 3.90
N ALA A 54 -2.96 -16.05 3.24
CA ALA A 54 -3.83 -14.87 3.18
C ALA A 54 -5.18 -15.17 2.47
N LYS A 55 -5.17 -15.99 1.41
CA LYS A 55 -6.40 -16.44 0.75
C LYS A 55 -7.26 -17.31 1.67
N GLN A 56 -6.66 -18.21 2.44
CA GLN A 56 -7.38 -19.05 3.40
C GLN A 56 -8.01 -18.20 4.51
N GLU A 57 -7.27 -17.22 5.03
CA GLU A 57 -7.80 -16.27 6.01
C GLU A 57 -8.96 -15.44 5.45
N LEU A 58 -8.83 -14.94 4.22
CA LEU A 58 -9.91 -14.21 3.55
C LEU A 58 -11.17 -15.08 3.42
N ALA A 59 -11.02 -16.33 2.94
CA ALA A 59 -12.13 -17.26 2.80
C ALA A 59 -12.80 -17.57 4.16
N ALA A 60 -12.01 -17.69 5.23
CA ALA A 60 -12.53 -17.90 6.59
C ALA A 60 -13.32 -16.67 7.10
N VAL A 61 -12.83 -15.46 6.83
CA VAL A 61 -13.53 -14.22 7.19
C VAL A 61 -14.83 -14.08 6.40
N GLU A 62 -14.81 -14.36 5.09
CA GLU A 62 -16.02 -14.33 4.25
C GLU A 62 -17.07 -15.32 4.76
N ALA A 63 -16.67 -16.56 5.09
CA ALA A 63 -17.56 -17.56 5.67
C ALA A 63 -18.15 -17.10 7.01
N ARG A 64 -17.34 -16.48 7.87
CA ARG A 64 -17.81 -15.92 9.15
C ARG A 64 -18.81 -14.79 8.94
N VAL A 65 -18.54 -13.85 8.05
CA VAL A 65 -19.45 -12.74 7.73
C VAL A 65 -20.76 -13.25 7.15
N ALA A 66 -20.71 -14.24 6.27
CA ALA A 66 -21.91 -14.88 5.71
C ALA A 66 -22.75 -15.56 6.81
N ALA A 67 -22.11 -16.30 7.72
CA ALA A 67 -22.78 -16.92 8.85
C ALA A 67 -23.43 -15.88 9.80
N GLU A 68 -22.72 -14.79 10.11
CA GLU A 68 -23.29 -13.72 10.93
C GLU A 68 -24.47 -13.02 10.24
N ARG A 69 -24.42 -12.80 8.92
CA ARG A 69 -25.56 -12.26 8.16
C ARG A 69 -26.76 -13.21 8.22
N ALA A 70 -26.55 -14.50 7.96
CA ALA A 70 -27.60 -15.51 8.06
C ALA A 70 -28.21 -15.56 9.48
N GLN A 71 -27.39 -15.44 10.52
CA GLN A 71 -27.87 -15.39 11.90
C GLN A 71 -28.71 -14.12 12.17
N ARG A 72 -28.26 -12.95 11.72
CA ARG A 72 -29.00 -11.69 11.85
C ARG A 72 -30.32 -11.73 11.08
N ASP A 73 -30.34 -12.31 9.88
CA ASP A 73 -31.56 -12.45 9.09
C ASP A 73 -32.56 -13.41 9.76
N ALA A 74 -32.06 -14.49 10.36
CA ALA A 74 -32.89 -15.42 11.13
C ALA A 74 -33.48 -14.76 12.38
N THR A 75 -32.73 -13.93 13.12
CA THR A 75 -33.27 -13.21 14.28
C THR A 75 -34.26 -12.14 13.86
N LEU A 76 -33.97 -11.36 12.82
CA LEU A 76 -34.90 -10.36 12.28
C LEU A 76 -36.20 -11.01 11.78
N SER A 77 -36.13 -12.17 11.14
CA SER A 77 -37.31 -12.93 10.72
C SER A 77 -38.16 -13.39 11.91
N LYS A 78 -37.53 -13.90 12.98
CA LYS A 78 -38.22 -14.25 14.24
C LYS A 78 -38.89 -13.03 14.90
N HIS A 79 -38.21 -11.87 14.91
CA HIS A 79 -38.80 -10.64 15.45
C HIS A 79 -39.95 -10.12 14.59
N ARG A 80 -39.83 -10.16 13.26
CA ARG A 80 -40.91 -9.75 12.35
C ARG A 80 -42.16 -10.62 12.53
N THR A 81 -41.98 -11.94 12.59
CA THR A 81 -43.09 -12.88 12.84
C THR A 81 -43.72 -12.66 14.21
N ALA A 82 -42.92 -12.46 15.26
CA ALA A 82 -43.45 -12.13 16.59
C ALA A 82 -44.26 -10.82 16.60
N VAL A 83 -43.74 -9.73 16.00
CA VAL A 83 -44.46 -8.45 15.88
C VAL A 83 -45.74 -8.61 15.08
N GLN A 84 -45.72 -9.37 13.99
CA GLN A 84 -46.90 -9.64 13.19
C GLN A 84 -47.97 -10.40 14.00
N THR A 85 -47.60 -11.45 14.72
CA THR A 85 -48.53 -12.20 15.58
C THR A 85 -49.12 -11.35 16.69
N LEU A 86 -48.32 -10.48 17.33
CA LEU A 86 -48.80 -9.54 18.34
C LEU A 86 -49.73 -8.49 17.73
N GLY A 87 -49.42 -8.00 16.53
CA GLY A 87 -50.27 -7.07 15.79
C GLY A 87 -51.63 -7.67 15.44
N ASP A 88 -51.65 -8.91 14.96
CA ASP A 88 -52.87 -9.63 14.62
C ASP A 88 -53.71 -9.96 15.87
N ALA A 89 -53.06 -10.37 16.96
CA ALA A 89 -53.72 -10.57 18.26
C ALA A 89 -54.32 -9.26 18.81
N ASN A 90 -53.60 -8.15 18.71
CA ASN A 90 -54.08 -6.84 19.16
C ASN A 90 -55.27 -6.36 18.31
N LYS A 91 -55.21 -6.51 16.98
CA LYS A 91 -56.35 -6.24 16.08
C LYS A 91 -57.57 -7.10 16.44
N ALA A 92 -57.38 -8.38 16.74
CA ALA A 92 -58.45 -9.27 17.16
C ALA A 92 -59.08 -8.85 18.51
N LEU A 93 -58.26 -8.42 19.48
CA LEU A 93 -58.74 -7.88 20.75
C LEU A 93 -59.50 -6.57 20.56
N LEU A 94 -59.00 -5.65 19.74
CA LEU A 94 -59.70 -4.40 19.40
C LEU A 94 -61.04 -4.67 18.71
N ALA A 95 -61.08 -5.58 17.74
CA ALA A 95 -62.33 -5.98 17.10
C ALA A 95 -63.34 -6.56 18.10
N ARG A 96 -62.87 -7.25 19.15
CA ARG A 96 -63.71 -7.81 20.21
C ARG A 96 -64.16 -6.78 21.26
N GLN A 97 -63.33 -5.78 21.56
CA GLN A 97 -63.66 -4.71 22.51
C GLN A 97 -64.54 -3.61 21.89
N PHE A 98 -64.29 -3.27 20.62
CA PHE A 98 -65.00 -2.19 19.92
C PHE A 98 -66.09 -2.69 18.96
N GLY A 99 -66.14 -3.99 18.65
CA GLY A 99 -67.18 -4.59 17.81
C GLY A 99 -68.52 -4.84 18.51
N THR A 100 -68.57 -4.73 19.84
CA THR A 100 -69.82 -4.78 20.62
C THR A 100 -69.87 -3.62 21.60
N GLY A 101 -70.53 -2.54 21.17
CA GLY A 101 -71.15 -1.47 21.97
C GLY A 101 -70.43 -1.01 23.24
N ALA A 102 -69.75 0.14 23.17
CA ALA A 102 -69.56 1.00 24.33
C ALA A 102 -69.39 2.45 23.91
N VAL A 103 -70.45 3.23 24.13
CA VAL A 103 -70.44 4.69 24.25
C VAL A 103 -69.49 5.08 25.38
N LEU A 104 -68.55 6.00 25.13
CA LEU A 104 -67.87 6.76 26.19
C LEU A 104 -67.69 8.22 25.74
N PRO A 105 -67.89 9.18 26.67
CA PRO A 105 -67.91 10.62 26.39
C PRO A 105 -66.50 11.24 26.42
N ALA A 106 -66.40 12.43 25.83
CA ALA A 106 -65.19 13.23 25.67
C ALA A 106 -64.52 13.62 27.01
N PRO A 107 -63.17 13.70 27.08
CA PRO A 107 -62.48 14.33 28.19
C PRO A 107 -62.30 15.83 27.94
N ALA A 108 -62.73 16.62 28.92
CA ALA A 108 -62.53 18.05 29.01
C ALA A 108 -61.08 18.40 29.41
N ALA A 109 -60.69 19.60 28.98
CA ALA A 109 -59.43 20.27 29.24
C ALA A 109 -59.14 20.49 30.75
N GLY A 110 -57.86 20.43 31.11
CA GLY A 110 -57.34 20.86 32.41
C GLY A 110 -55.85 21.20 32.32
N SER A 111 -55.53 22.49 32.53
CA SER A 111 -54.18 23.08 32.55
C SER A 111 -53.30 22.53 33.68
N PRO A 112 -51.96 22.55 33.54
CA PRO A 112 -51.05 22.26 34.65
C PRO A 112 -50.82 23.52 35.49
N ALA A 113 -51.17 23.45 36.77
CA ALA A 113 -50.77 24.42 37.78
C ALA A 113 -49.40 24.03 38.35
N GLN A 114 -48.50 25.03 38.39
CA GLN A 114 -47.27 25.03 39.18
C GLN A 114 -47.58 24.79 40.66
N GLY A 115 -46.72 24.03 41.34
CA GLY A 115 -46.81 23.76 42.76
C GLY A 115 -45.53 23.14 43.30
N GLU A 116 -44.44 23.91 43.33
CA GLU A 116 -43.28 23.62 44.17
C GLU A 116 -43.68 23.90 45.63
N GLY A 117 -44.24 22.90 46.28
CA GLY A 117 -44.48 22.89 47.72
C GLY A 117 -43.24 22.42 48.45
N SER A 118 -42.47 23.35 48.99
CA SER A 118 -41.48 23.08 50.03
C SER A 118 -42.22 22.61 51.29
N ALA A 119 -42.38 21.29 51.42
CA ALA A 119 -42.99 20.66 52.59
C ALA A 119 -41.98 20.64 53.73
N GLN A 120 -42.03 21.70 54.53
CA GLN A 120 -41.43 21.82 55.84
C GLN A 120 -41.91 20.66 56.73
N GLN A 121 -41.04 19.69 57.00
CA GLN A 121 -41.31 18.60 57.94
C GLN A 121 -41.45 19.19 59.35
N PRO A 122 -42.57 18.96 60.07
CA PRO A 122 -42.65 19.27 61.48
C PRO A 122 -41.77 18.28 62.24
N ALA A 123 -40.71 18.79 62.89
CA ALA A 123 -39.91 18.02 63.82
C ALA A 123 -40.78 17.62 65.03
N LEU A 124 -41.34 16.42 64.99
CA LEU A 124 -42.01 15.76 66.11
C LEU A 124 -40.95 15.44 67.18
N GLN A 125 -40.74 16.38 68.09
CA GLN A 125 -40.00 16.13 69.33
C GLN A 125 -40.89 15.30 70.26
N VAL A 126 -40.65 13.99 70.27
CA VAL A 126 -41.36 13.07 71.15
C VAL A 126 -40.60 12.97 72.47
N SER A 127 -41.19 13.44 73.57
CA SER A 127 -40.53 13.52 74.89
C SER A 127 -40.81 12.32 75.81
N THR A 128 -41.75 11.44 75.46
CA THR A 128 -42.04 10.20 76.20
C THR A 128 -42.13 8.98 75.26
N PRO A 129 -41.56 7.83 75.64
CA PRO A 129 -41.51 6.64 74.77
C PRO A 129 -42.92 6.11 74.42
N GLU A 130 -43.90 6.32 75.29
CA GLU A 130 -45.30 5.94 75.06
C GLU A 130 -45.98 6.78 73.97
N GLN A 131 -45.63 8.07 73.90
CA GLN A 131 -46.08 8.95 72.81
C GLN A 131 -45.42 8.56 71.48
N ALA A 132 -44.17 8.09 71.51
CA ALA A 132 -43.47 7.63 70.30
C ALA A 132 -44.16 6.41 69.71
N VAL A 133 -44.54 5.45 70.57
CA VAL A 133 -45.25 4.24 70.16
C VAL A 133 -46.63 4.58 69.60
N ARG A 134 -47.37 5.53 70.20
CA ARG A 134 -48.65 5.99 69.66
C ARG A 134 -48.53 6.65 68.29
N VAL A 135 -47.59 7.57 68.13
CA VAL A 135 -47.32 8.24 66.85
C VAL A 135 -46.89 7.22 65.78
N LEU A 136 -46.10 6.22 66.15
CA LEU A 136 -45.71 5.13 65.24
C LEU A 136 -46.88 4.22 64.88
N CYS A 137 -47.77 3.89 65.83
CA CYS A 137 -49.00 3.13 65.56
C CYS A 137 -49.94 3.90 64.61
N GLU A 138 -50.08 5.22 64.82
CA GLU A 138 -50.86 6.09 63.94
C GLU A 138 -50.24 6.20 62.54
N ALA A 139 -48.92 6.39 62.45
CA ALA A 139 -48.20 6.50 61.18
C ALA A 139 -48.18 5.19 60.38
N THR A 140 -48.11 4.04 61.06
CA THR A 140 -48.16 2.71 60.43
C THR A 140 -49.60 2.19 60.26
N ALA A 141 -50.60 2.94 60.74
CA ALA A 141 -52.01 2.56 60.79
C ALA A 141 -52.22 1.17 61.40
N THR A 142 -51.55 0.88 62.52
CA THR A 142 -51.66 -0.40 63.24
C THR A 142 -52.24 -0.19 64.65
N ALA A 143 -53.13 -1.11 65.07
CA ALA A 143 -53.83 -1.01 66.35
C ALA A 143 -53.00 -1.53 67.55
N SER A 144 -51.92 -2.28 67.29
CA SER A 144 -51.04 -2.83 68.33
C SER A 144 -49.58 -2.84 67.88
N VAL A 145 -48.67 -2.81 68.86
CA VAL A 145 -47.22 -2.90 68.64
C VAL A 145 -46.82 -4.21 67.95
N SER A 146 -47.53 -5.31 68.25
CA SER A 146 -47.29 -6.60 67.58
C SER A 146 -47.65 -6.55 66.10
N ALA A 147 -48.79 -5.95 65.73
CA ALA A 147 -49.20 -5.79 64.34
C ALA A 147 -48.26 -4.83 63.57
N MET A 148 -47.69 -3.85 64.27
CA MET A 148 -46.63 -2.99 63.72
C MET A 148 -45.36 -3.78 63.40
N LEU A 149 -44.89 -4.60 64.34
CA LEU A 149 -43.70 -5.44 64.16
C LEU A 149 -43.87 -6.43 63.00
N ASP A 150 -45.04 -7.06 62.89
CA ASP A 150 -45.35 -8.00 61.81
C ASP A 150 -45.32 -7.36 60.41
N ARG A 151 -45.60 -6.06 60.30
CA ARG A 151 -45.48 -5.28 59.05
C ARG A 151 -44.07 -4.74 58.80
N LEU A 152 -43.38 -4.29 59.85
CA LEU A 152 -42.06 -3.66 59.71
C LEU A 152 -40.95 -4.67 59.44
N LEU A 153 -41.04 -5.90 59.96
CA LEU A 153 -40.05 -6.96 59.73
C LEU A 153 -39.88 -7.32 58.24
N PRO A 154 -40.95 -7.64 57.47
CA PRO A 154 -40.80 -7.91 56.03
C PRO A 154 -40.36 -6.68 55.24
N GLN A 155 -40.84 -5.48 55.59
CA GLN A 155 -40.39 -4.23 54.97
C GLN A 155 -38.91 -3.94 55.21
N GLN A 156 -38.39 -4.27 56.40
CA GLN A 156 -36.96 -4.14 56.71
C GLN A 156 -36.13 -5.13 55.89
N ALA A 157 -36.62 -6.35 55.68
CA ALA A 157 -35.96 -7.34 54.84
C ALA A 157 -35.95 -6.92 53.36
N GLU A 158 -37.05 -6.39 52.85
CA GLU A 158 -37.15 -5.82 51.49
C GLU A 158 -36.23 -4.62 51.30
N TYR A 159 -36.20 -3.69 52.27
CA TYR A 159 -35.31 -2.54 52.24
C TYR A 159 -33.83 -2.96 52.22
N ARG A 160 -33.45 -3.95 53.05
CA ARG A 160 -32.09 -4.50 53.04
C ARG A 160 -31.74 -5.12 51.69
N ASN A 161 -32.64 -5.88 51.08
CA ASN A 161 -32.41 -6.46 49.77
C ASN A 161 -32.27 -5.39 48.66
N LEU A 162 -33.10 -4.33 48.70
CA LEU A 162 -32.97 -3.20 47.77
C LEU A 162 -31.66 -2.44 47.97
N ALA A 163 -31.25 -2.21 49.22
CA ALA A 163 -29.97 -1.59 49.53
C ALA A 163 -28.78 -2.43 49.02
N ASP A 164 -28.85 -3.76 49.18
CA ASP A 164 -27.84 -4.68 48.66
C ASP A 164 -27.82 -4.69 47.13
N MET A 165 -28.99 -4.68 46.48
CA MET A 165 -29.10 -4.58 45.02
C MET A 165 -28.57 -3.24 44.49
N GLN A 166 -28.86 -2.14 45.18
CA GLN A 166 -28.34 -0.82 44.84
C GLN A 166 -26.81 -0.76 45.00
N ALA A 167 -26.27 -1.36 46.06
CA ALA A 167 -24.82 -1.44 46.28
C ALA A 167 -24.12 -2.32 45.23
N LYS A 168 -24.75 -3.42 44.79
CA LYS A 168 -24.24 -4.25 43.69
C LYS A 168 -24.28 -3.51 42.36
N ALA A 169 -25.39 -2.84 42.05
CA ALA A 169 -25.53 -2.06 40.83
C ALA A 169 -24.53 -0.90 40.77
N SER A 170 -24.32 -0.18 41.88
CA SER A 170 -23.35 0.92 41.92
C SER A 170 -21.91 0.44 41.76
N ARG A 171 -21.56 -0.73 42.31
CA ARG A 171 -20.26 -1.39 42.06
C ARG A 171 -20.08 -1.75 40.58
N GLN A 172 -21.07 -2.39 39.97
CA GLN A 172 -21.03 -2.74 38.55
C GLN A 172 -20.87 -1.52 37.65
N VAL A 173 -21.56 -0.41 37.95
CA VAL A 173 -21.38 0.85 37.21
C VAL A 173 -19.96 1.38 37.38
N SER A 174 -19.37 1.31 38.57
CA SER A 174 -17.99 1.77 38.80
C SER A 174 -16.94 0.90 38.08
N GLU A 175 -17.14 -0.43 38.05
CA GLU A 175 -16.27 -1.37 37.34
C GLU A 175 -16.33 -1.14 35.82
N LEU A 176 -17.54 -1.07 35.25
CA LEU A 176 -17.72 -0.76 33.83
C LEU A 176 -17.15 0.61 33.45
N ALA A 177 -17.26 1.62 34.33
CA ALA A 177 -16.67 2.93 34.08
C ALA A 177 -15.13 2.88 34.04
N GLN A 178 -14.51 2.04 34.89
CA GLN A 178 -13.06 1.81 34.87
C GLN A 178 -12.64 1.08 33.60
N GLU A 179 -13.32 -0.01 33.22
CA GLU A 179 -13.03 -0.75 31.98
C GLU A 179 -13.14 0.13 30.73
N VAL A 180 -14.16 1.00 30.67
CA VAL A 180 -14.32 1.95 29.57
C VAL A 180 -13.17 2.96 29.54
N ALA A 181 -12.72 3.46 30.69
CA ALA A 181 -11.58 4.39 30.76
C ALA A 181 -10.27 3.73 30.33
N GLU A 182 -10.02 2.49 30.75
CA GLU A 182 -8.87 1.69 30.34
C GLU A 182 -8.89 1.39 28.84
N ALA A 183 -10.04 1.01 28.30
CA ALA A 183 -10.20 0.79 26.86
C ALA A 183 -9.97 2.07 26.04
N HIS A 184 -10.42 3.23 26.54
CA HIS A 184 -10.15 4.52 25.88
C HIS A 184 -8.67 4.89 25.95
N ALA A 185 -8.00 4.68 27.08
CA ALA A 185 -6.56 4.92 27.20
C ALA A 185 -5.77 4.02 26.23
N ALA A 186 -6.10 2.72 26.15
CA ALA A 186 -5.48 1.79 25.21
C ALA A 186 -5.75 2.18 23.74
N LEU A 187 -6.94 2.70 23.43
CA LEU A 187 -7.25 3.21 22.10
C LEU A 187 -6.42 4.45 21.76
N GLU A 188 -6.26 5.39 22.69
CA GLU A 188 -5.43 6.58 22.49
C GLU A 188 -3.94 6.22 22.35
N ASP A 189 -3.45 5.23 23.10
CA ASP A 189 -2.09 4.71 22.95
C ASP A 189 -1.88 4.07 21.56
N LEU A 190 -2.81 3.25 21.10
CA LEU A 190 -2.78 2.65 19.76
C LEU A 190 -2.92 3.70 18.65
N ARG A 191 -3.74 4.74 18.89
CA ARG A 191 -3.96 5.83 17.94
C ARG A 191 -2.75 6.76 17.83
N GLY A 192 -2.08 7.02 18.96
CA GLY A 192 -0.82 7.75 19.03
C GLY A 192 0.33 6.98 18.37
N GLY A 193 0.34 5.65 18.47
CA GLY A 193 1.37 4.80 17.86
C GLY A 193 1.19 4.49 16.37
N GLY A 194 -0.04 4.49 15.86
CA GLY A 194 -0.36 3.86 14.57
C GLY A 194 -0.66 4.78 13.38
N ARG A 195 -1.02 6.06 13.58
CA ARG A 195 -1.47 6.94 12.48
C ARG A 195 -0.47 8.04 12.09
N GLY A 196 0.25 8.62 13.05
CA GLY A 196 1.24 9.66 12.77
C GLY A 196 2.55 9.12 12.21
N THR A 197 3.01 7.98 12.73
CA THR A 197 4.28 7.34 12.35
C THR A 197 4.19 6.64 11.00
N THR A 198 3.09 5.94 10.74
CA THR A 198 2.86 5.20 9.49
C THR A 198 2.62 6.16 8.34
N GLN A 199 1.87 7.25 8.54
CA GLN A 199 1.61 8.23 7.50
C GLN A 199 2.86 9.05 7.17
N ALA A 200 3.61 9.51 8.17
CA ALA A 200 4.89 10.18 7.94
C ALA A 200 5.93 9.25 7.27
N ALA A 201 5.96 7.97 7.64
CA ALA A 201 6.82 7.00 6.97
C ALA A 201 6.38 6.72 5.52
N LEU A 202 5.08 6.72 5.26
CA LEU A 202 4.52 6.53 3.93
C LEU A 202 4.78 7.75 3.04
N ASP A 203 4.63 8.95 3.57
CA ASP A 203 4.98 10.20 2.88
C ASP A 203 6.49 10.25 2.57
N ALA A 204 7.35 9.85 3.51
CA ALA A 204 8.79 9.75 3.28
C ALA A 204 9.16 8.70 2.22
N ALA A 205 8.47 7.56 2.21
CA ALA A 205 8.65 6.52 1.20
C ALA A 205 8.16 6.99 -0.18
N GLN A 206 7.04 7.72 -0.24
CA GLN A 206 6.53 8.32 -1.46
C GLN A 206 7.49 9.37 -2.02
N ALA A 207 8.07 10.21 -1.17
CA ALA A 207 9.08 11.19 -1.58
C ALA A 207 10.31 10.52 -2.19
N ARG A 208 10.84 9.47 -1.54
CA ARG A 208 11.98 8.69 -2.06
C ARG A 208 11.66 8.01 -3.39
N LEU A 209 10.45 7.46 -3.55
CA LEU A 209 10.02 6.87 -4.81
C LEU A 209 9.89 7.90 -5.93
N HIS A 210 9.39 9.10 -5.60
CA HIS A 210 9.30 10.17 -6.59
C HIS A 210 10.68 10.65 -7.03
N GLU A 211 11.60 10.87 -6.09
CA GLU A 211 12.99 11.24 -6.39
C GLU A 211 13.70 10.18 -7.24
N ALA A 212 13.54 8.89 -6.89
CA ALA A 212 14.11 7.79 -7.67
C ALA A 212 13.54 7.72 -9.10
N ARG A 213 12.25 8.02 -9.29
CA ARG A 213 11.64 8.10 -10.63
C ARG A 213 12.21 9.24 -11.45
N VAL A 214 12.30 10.44 -10.89
CA VAL A 214 12.88 11.60 -11.59
C VAL A 214 14.33 11.33 -11.99
N ALA A 215 15.12 10.69 -11.11
CA ALA A 215 16.48 10.30 -11.44
C ALA A 215 16.56 9.25 -12.55
N ALA A 216 15.64 8.27 -12.57
CA ALA A 216 15.55 7.26 -13.63
C ALA A 216 15.16 7.87 -14.98
N ASP A 217 14.18 8.78 -14.99
CA ASP A 217 13.73 9.48 -16.20
C ASP A 217 14.88 10.32 -16.79
N ALA A 218 15.61 11.07 -15.94
CA ALA A 218 16.77 11.84 -16.37
C ALA A 218 17.90 10.94 -16.92
N ALA A 219 18.16 9.79 -16.29
CA ALA A 219 19.14 8.84 -16.80
C ALA A 219 18.72 8.23 -18.15
N GLN A 220 17.42 8.00 -18.35
CA GLN A 220 16.86 7.52 -19.60
C GLN A 220 17.00 8.55 -20.74
N GLU A 221 16.79 9.84 -20.45
CA GLU A 221 17.03 10.92 -21.42
C GLU A 221 18.49 10.96 -21.87
N VAL A 222 19.44 10.91 -20.92
CA VAL A 222 20.88 10.89 -21.24
C VAL A 222 21.24 9.64 -22.04
N TYR A 223 20.72 8.47 -21.66
CA TYR A 223 20.93 7.23 -22.39
C TYR A 223 20.43 7.33 -23.85
N ASN A 224 19.21 7.87 -24.05
CA ASN A 224 18.66 8.05 -25.38
C ASN A 224 19.50 9.01 -26.24
N GLN A 225 20.04 10.08 -25.66
CA GLN A 225 20.95 10.99 -26.36
C GLN A 225 22.24 10.27 -26.79
N VAL A 226 22.87 9.51 -25.89
CA VAL A 226 24.09 8.75 -26.19
C VAL A 226 23.81 7.69 -27.26
N LEU A 227 22.67 7.00 -27.17
CA LEU A 227 22.26 6.01 -28.16
C LEU A 227 22.07 6.63 -29.55
N GLN A 228 21.45 7.81 -29.63
CA GLN A 228 21.28 8.52 -30.90
C GLN A 228 22.64 8.89 -31.53
N VAL A 229 23.59 9.38 -30.72
CA VAL A 229 24.95 9.65 -31.19
C VAL A 229 25.65 8.37 -31.65
N TYR A 230 25.53 7.28 -30.89
CA TYR A 230 26.12 5.99 -31.25
C TYR A 230 25.60 5.45 -32.58
N VAL A 231 24.27 5.46 -32.77
CA VAL A 231 23.64 5.06 -34.04
C VAL A 231 24.10 5.96 -35.19
N GLY A 232 24.22 7.26 -34.95
CA GLY A 232 24.77 8.22 -35.93
C GLY A 232 26.22 7.90 -36.33
N VAL A 233 27.09 7.64 -35.37
CA VAL A 233 28.49 7.25 -35.63
C VAL A 233 28.56 5.92 -36.38
N ARG A 234 27.82 4.90 -35.93
CA ARG A 234 27.78 3.59 -36.57
C ARG A 234 27.32 3.67 -38.03
N SER A 235 26.20 4.35 -38.28
CA SER A 235 25.69 4.54 -39.66
C SER A 235 26.66 5.35 -40.53
N GLY A 236 27.34 6.36 -39.97
CA GLY A 236 28.41 7.10 -40.65
C GLY A 236 29.59 6.19 -41.02
N MET A 237 29.97 5.27 -40.13
CA MET A 237 31.03 4.29 -40.39
C MET A 237 30.62 3.25 -41.43
N GLU A 238 29.38 2.75 -41.38
CA GLU A 238 28.82 1.86 -42.42
C GLU A 238 28.79 2.56 -43.80
N HIS A 239 28.43 3.84 -43.84
CA HIS A 239 28.47 4.63 -45.05
C HIS A 239 29.90 4.84 -45.57
N LEU A 240 30.85 5.21 -44.70
CA LEU A 240 32.26 5.34 -45.07
C LEU A 240 32.83 4.02 -45.60
N ALA A 241 32.54 2.90 -44.94
CA ALA A 241 32.97 1.58 -45.40
C ALA A 241 32.39 1.23 -46.78
N THR A 242 31.13 1.62 -47.04
CA THR A 242 30.47 1.45 -48.35
C THR A 242 31.11 2.33 -49.43
N MET A 243 31.41 3.60 -49.12
CA MET A 243 32.07 4.53 -50.04
C MET A 243 33.51 4.13 -50.38
N LEU A 244 34.20 3.47 -49.44
CA LEU A 244 35.56 2.98 -49.59
C LEU A 244 35.63 1.51 -50.06
N ALA A 245 34.49 0.85 -50.26
CA ALA A 245 34.40 -0.49 -50.84
C ALA A 245 35.06 -0.63 -52.23
N PRO A 246 34.95 0.33 -53.17
CA PRO A 246 35.55 0.20 -54.50
C PRO A 246 37.08 0.42 -54.52
N LEU A 247 37.68 0.88 -53.43
CA LEU A 247 39.13 1.06 -53.34
C LEU A 247 39.82 -0.27 -52.98
N PRO A 248 40.89 -0.66 -53.70
CA PRO A 248 41.59 -1.90 -53.43
C PRO A 248 42.24 -1.89 -52.04
N LEU A 249 42.07 -2.97 -51.27
CA LEU A 249 42.77 -3.13 -50.00
C LEU A 249 44.27 -3.35 -50.27
N PRO A 250 45.15 -2.85 -49.39
CA PRO A 250 46.56 -3.23 -49.40
C PRO A 250 46.74 -4.75 -49.30
N PRO A 251 47.77 -5.32 -49.95
CA PRO A 251 47.94 -6.77 -50.02
C PRO A 251 48.12 -7.39 -48.62
N GLY A 252 47.25 -8.34 -48.26
CA GLY A 252 47.35 -9.14 -47.03
C GLY A 252 46.29 -8.88 -45.96
N GLN A 253 45.31 -7.98 -46.19
CA GLN A 253 44.20 -7.76 -45.25
C GLN A 253 42.87 -8.32 -45.76
N LEU A 254 42.15 -9.01 -44.86
CA LEU A 254 40.80 -9.52 -45.12
C LEU A 254 39.75 -8.46 -44.74
N PRO A 255 38.62 -8.37 -45.45
CA PRO A 255 37.51 -7.50 -45.07
C PRO A 255 37.01 -7.89 -43.67
N VAL A 256 37.05 -6.95 -42.72
CA VAL A 256 36.49 -7.19 -41.38
C VAL A 256 34.97 -7.06 -41.44
N PRO A 257 34.21 -8.03 -40.88
CA PRO A 257 32.77 -7.92 -40.81
C PRO A 257 32.36 -6.77 -39.89
N LEU A 258 31.33 -6.02 -40.29
CA LEU A 258 30.75 -4.94 -39.48
C LEU A 258 29.95 -5.56 -38.32
N SER A 259 30.46 -5.43 -37.10
CA SER A 259 29.81 -5.78 -35.85
C SER A 259 30.14 -4.72 -34.80
N ASP A 260 29.33 -4.59 -33.74
CA ASP A 260 29.52 -3.54 -32.72
C ASP A 260 30.90 -3.63 -32.03
N ASP A 261 31.47 -4.83 -31.91
CA ASP A 261 32.81 -5.07 -31.34
C ASP A 261 33.96 -4.77 -32.33
N THR A 262 33.69 -4.77 -33.64
CA THR A 262 34.70 -4.60 -34.70
C THR A 262 34.65 -3.22 -35.37
N LEU A 263 33.83 -2.28 -34.87
CA LEU A 263 33.74 -0.92 -35.43
C LEU A 263 35.11 -0.23 -35.49
N GLY A 264 35.91 -0.33 -34.43
CA GLY A 264 37.27 0.23 -34.40
C GLY A 264 38.18 -0.31 -35.51
N ASP A 265 38.09 -1.62 -35.79
CA ASP A 265 38.86 -2.28 -36.83
C ASP A 265 38.40 -1.85 -38.24
N VAL A 266 37.09 -1.67 -38.43
CA VAL A 266 36.52 -1.15 -39.69
C VAL A 266 37.01 0.28 -39.95
N LEU A 267 37.09 1.12 -38.92
CA LEU A 267 37.62 2.48 -39.05
C LEU A 267 39.11 2.48 -39.41
N ALA A 268 39.90 1.61 -38.77
CA ALA A 268 41.31 1.43 -39.09
C ALA A 268 41.52 0.96 -40.53
N GLN A 269 40.66 0.05 -41.03
CA GLN A 269 40.67 -0.37 -42.44
C GLN A 269 40.30 0.78 -43.38
N CYS A 270 39.31 1.60 -43.03
CA CYS A 270 38.94 2.79 -43.80
C CYS A 270 40.10 3.79 -43.89
N GLN A 271 40.78 4.05 -42.77
CA GLN A 271 41.96 4.91 -42.73
C GLN A 271 43.11 4.35 -43.59
N LEU A 272 43.35 3.05 -43.54
CA LEU A 272 44.38 2.41 -44.34
C LEU A 272 44.08 2.49 -45.84
N ARG A 273 42.81 2.29 -46.24
CA ARG A 273 42.39 2.45 -47.64
C ARG A 273 42.55 3.89 -48.12
N LEU A 274 42.18 4.87 -47.30
CA LEU A 274 42.34 6.30 -47.63
C LEU A 274 43.81 6.71 -47.77
N THR A 275 44.68 6.26 -46.86
CA THR A 275 46.12 6.55 -46.92
C THR A 275 46.80 5.87 -48.12
N ALA A 276 46.41 4.64 -48.45
CA ALA A 276 46.87 3.96 -49.66
C ALA A 276 46.39 4.66 -50.94
N ALA A 277 45.13 5.10 -50.98
CA ALA A 277 44.58 5.88 -52.10
C ALA A 277 45.32 7.21 -52.27
N LEU A 278 45.60 7.92 -51.17
CA LEU A 278 46.35 9.17 -51.18
C LEU A 278 47.78 8.97 -51.68
N ALA A 279 48.48 7.92 -51.21
CA ALA A 279 49.80 7.57 -51.70
C ALA A 279 49.77 7.22 -53.21
N PHE A 280 48.75 6.50 -53.67
CA PHE A 280 48.56 6.19 -55.08
C PHE A 280 48.35 7.45 -55.94
N VAL A 281 47.52 8.39 -55.49
CA VAL A 281 47.31 9.69 -56.16
C VAL A 281 48.60 10.51 -56.21
N GLN A 282 49.40 10.52 -55.14
CA GLN A 282 50.70 11.19 -55.11
C GLN A 282 51.72 10.57 -56.07
N THR A 283 51.65 9.26 -56.32
CA THR A 283 52.52 8.58 -57.31
C THR A 283 52.09 8.81 -58.76
N MET A 284 50.94 9.44 -59.04
CA MET A 284 50.55 9.83 -60.40
C MET A 284 51.10 11.23 -60.74
N PRO A 285 52.15 11.37 -61.58
CA PRO A 285 52.72 12.67 -61.94
C PRO A 285 51.75 13.58 -62.71
N LYS A 286 50.69 13.02 -63.32
CA LYS A 286 49.65 13.80 -64.04
C LYS A 286 48.52 14.31 -63.13
N ALA A 287 48.27 13.68 -61.99
CA ALA A 287 47.21 14.09 -61.06
C ALA A 287 47.65 15.28 -60.20
N ALA A 288 48.93 15.33 -59.79
CA ALA A 288 49.52 16.48 -59.11
C ALA A 288 49.49 17.74 -60.00
N ALA A 289 49.84 17.61 -61.29
CA ALA A 289 49.78 18.70 -62.25
C ALA A 289 48.34 19.18 -62.56
N LEU A 290 47.35 18.27 -62.56
CA LEU A 290 45.93 18.64 -62.72
C LEU A 290 45.35 19.31 -61.48
N LEU A 291 45.71 18.87 -60.26
CA LEU A 291 45.27 19.50 -59.02
C LEU A 291 45.91 20.88 -58.80
N GLU A 292 47.20 21.06 -59.13
CA GLU A 292 47.83 22.38 -59.15
C GLU A 292 47.24 23.29 -60.24
N GLY A 293 46.90 22.73 -61.42
CA GLY A 293 46.24 23.47 -62.51
C GLY A 293 44.79 23.86 -62.22
N ILE A 294 44.09 23.13 -61.34
CA ILE A 294 42.75 23.48 -60.85
C ILE A 294 42.83 24.54 -59.74
N LEU A 295 43.83 24.46 -58.86
CA LEU A 295 44.07 25.47 -57.81
C LEU A 295 44.55 26.82 -58.35
N HIS A 296 45.20 26.86 -59.53
CA HIS A 296 45.70 28.09 -60.16
C HIS A 296 44.83 28.65 -61.29
N ASN A 297 43.70 28.01 -61.62
CA ASN A 297 42.74 28.55 -62.59
C ASN A 297 41.66 29.38 -61.87
N PRO A 298 41.56 30.70 -62.12
CA PRO A 298 40.54 31.55 -61.50
C PRO A 298 39.12 31.27 -62.03
N ASP A 299 38.97 30.47 -63.09
CA ASP A 299 37.69 30.18 -63.73
C ASP A 299 36.88 29.04 -63.07
N TYR A 300 37.44 28.35 -62.06
CA TYR A 300 36.72 27.39 -61.22
C TYR A 300 36.36 27.97 -59.85
N ALA A 301 36.15 29.29 -59.77
CA ALA A 301 35.35 29.87 -58.70
C ALA A 301 33.97 29.23 -58.75
N PHE A 302 33.70 28.35 -57.78
CA PHE A 302 32.40 27.73 -57.54
C PHE A 302 31.32 28.82 -57.61
N SER A 303 30.58 28.88 -58.72
CA SER A 303 29.43 29.76 -58.84
C SER A 303 28.34 29.18 -57.94
N ALA A 304 28.43 29.47 -56.66
CA ALA A 304 27.29 29.43 -55.76
C ALA A 304 26.33 30.51 -56.24
N THR A 305 25.46 30.17 -57.20
CA THR A 305 24.23 30.93 -57.43
C THR A 305 23.28 30.63 -56.28
N PRO A 306 22.87 31.62 -55.47
CA PRO A 306 21.80 31.45 -54.53
C PRO A 306 20.46 31.67 -55.26
N GLY A 307 19.51 30.74 -55.08
CA GLY A 307 18.08 31.00 -55.26
C GLY A 307 17.41 30.41 -56.51
N SER A 308 16.58 29.40 -56.28
CA SER A 308 15.11 29.57 -56.17
C SER A 308 14.48 28.37 -55.46
#